data_AF-A0A2Z6Q1P2-F1
#
_entry.id   AF-A0A2Z6Q1P2-F1
#
_cell.length_a   1.000
_cell.length_b   1.000
_cell.length_c   1.000
_cell.angle_alpha   90.00
_cell.angle_beta   90.00
_cell.angle_gamma   90.00
#
_symmetry.space_group_name_H-M   'P 1'
#
loop_
_entity.id
_entity.type
_entity.pdbx_description
1 polymer ?
#
loop_
_entity_poly.entity_id
_entity_poly.type
_entity_poly.pdbx_seq_one_letter_code
_entity_poly.pdbx_strand_id
1 'polypeptide(L)'
;MITEREEEKEREDSSPIKNEETKDPKRTFNEEQIKGIIKEVVEQNILQGSAYLHSRISNWNNSIVHSVVEKLSALNKSFKYIGNQLFTCTIFEKNGAGIHATTTCYWDNNHDGSTTYRHDTNSMYVIVNVWGLCVG
;
A
#
# COMPACT_ATOMS: atom_id res chain seq x y z
N MET A 1 14.54 5.99 -70.20
CA MET A 1 13.13 6.40 -70.21
C MET A 1 12.41 5.58 -69.14
N ILE A 2 12.84 5.82 -67.90
CA ILE A 2 12.12 6.47 -66.78
C ILE A 2 11.28 5.45 -66.02
N THR A 3 11.93 4.86 -65.02
CA THR A 3 11.34 4.26 -63.83
C THR A 3 11.16 5.39 -62.82
N GLU A 4 9.92 5.83 -62.59
CA GLU A 4 9.56 6.69 -61.45
C GLU A 4 8.27 6.12 -60.85
N ARG A 5 8.42 5.41 -59.73
CA ARG A 5 7.35 5.15 -58.76
C ARG A 5 7.37 6.35 -57.81
N GLU A 6 6.24 7.03 -57.68
CA GLU A 6 6.06 8.15 -56.76
C GLU A 6 6.31 7.69 -55.31
N GLU A 7 7.22 8.39 -54.64
CA GLU A 7 7.47 8.29 -53.19
C GLU A 7 6.39 9.09 -52.45
N GLU A 8 5.51 8.40 -51.73
CA GLU A 8 4.58 9.04 -50.80
C GLU A 8 5.31 9.24 -49.46
N LYS A 9 5.63 10.51 -49.19
CA LYS A 9 6.41 10.97 -48.03
C LYS A 9 5.48 11.26 -46.86
N GLU A 10 5.23 10.27 -46.00
CA GLU A 10 4.63 10.53 -44.69
C GLU A 10 5.70 11.03 -43.70
N ARG A 11 5.65 12.33 -43.41
CA ARG A 11 6.21 12.91 -42.20
C ARG A 11 5.09 12.96 -41.16
N GLU A 12 5.19 12.16 -40.11
CA GLU A 12 4.74 12.56 -38.78
C GLU A 12 5.82 12.21 -37.75
N ASP A 13 6.55 13.27 -37.38
CA ASP A 13 7.30 13.37 -36.15
C ASP A 13 6.31 13.27 -34.98
N SER A 14 6.33 12.15 -34.27
CA SER A 14 5.81 12.10 -32.91
C SER A 14 6.89 11.53 -32.01
N SER A 15 7.84 12.41 -31.69
CA SER A 15 8.59 12.33 -30.44
C SER A 15 7.66 11.85 -29.31
N PRO A 16 8.02 10.82 -28.52
CA PRO A 16 7.21 10.43 -27.37
C PRO A 16 7.09 11.63 -26.43
N ILE A 17 5.87 12.14 -26.26
CA ILE A 17 5.57 13.13 -25.23
C ILE A 17 5.82 12.44 -23.88
N LYS A 18 7.02 12.61 -23.33
CA LYS A 18 7.30 12.34 -21.93
C LYS A 18 6.58 13.42 -21.14
N ASN A 19 5.31 13.18 -20.81
CA ASN A 19 4.67 13.85 -19.70
C ASN A 19 5.39 13.37 -18.43
N GLU A 20 6.53 13.98 -18.12
CA GLU A 20 7.08 13.97 -16.76
C GLU A 20 6.18 14.86 -15.90
N GLU A 21 4.99 14.32 -15.59
CA GLU A 21 4.14 14.86 -14.57
C GLU A 21 4.95 14.85 -13.27
N THR A 22 5.32 16.04 -12.80
CA THR A 22 6.20 16.19 -11.65
C THR A 22 5.49 15.62 -10.43
N LYS A 23 5.91 14.45 -9.97
CA LYS A 23 5.37 13.82 -8.75
C LYS A 23 5.49 14.82 -7.61
N ASP A 24 4.37 15.39 -7.17
CA ASP A 24 4.37 16.31 -6.05
C ASP A 24 4.74 15.52 -4.79
N PRO A 25 5.92 15.75 -4.18
CA PRO A 25 6.43 14.93 -3.07
C PRO A 25 5.53 15.02 -1.83
N LYS A 26 4.61 15.99 -1.79
CA LYS A 26 3.59 16.10 -0.74
C LYS A 26 2.43 15.13 -0.94
N ARG A 27 2.16 14.69 -2.18
CA ARG A 27 1.09 13.75 -2.54
C ARG A 27 1.52 12.30 -2.66
N THR A 28 2.81 12.01 -2.51
CA THR A 28 3.35 10.66 -2.67
C THR A 28 3.18 9.82 -1.41
N PHE A 29 2.71 8.58 -1.58
CA PHE A 29 2.68 7.55 -0.55
C PHE A 29 4.08 7.20 -0.06
N ASN A 30 4.37 7.41 1.24
CA ASN A 30 5.67 7.05 1.83
C ASN A 30 5.59 5.67 2.50
N GLU A 31 6.02 4.64 1.76
CA GLU A 31 5.97 3.25 2.23
C GLU A 31 6.76 3.03 3.53
N GLU A 32 7.96 3.59 3.64
CA GLU A 32 8.86 3.35 4.77
C GLU A 32 8.30 3.93 6.07
N GLN A 33 7.77 5.15 6.00
CA GLN A 33 7.13 5.80 7.15
C GLN A 33 5.91 4.99 7.62
N ILE A 34 5.09 4.52 6.67
CA ILE A 34 3.88 3.76 6.98
C ILE A 34 4.25 2.38 7.54
N LYS A 35 5.21 1.66 6.95
CA LYS A 35 5.73 0.40 7.50
C LYS A 35 6.26 0.59 8.93
N GLY A 36 6.96 1.70 9.20
CA GLY A 36 7.46 2.03 10.53
C GLY A 36 6.34 2.18 11.56
N ILE A 37 5.27 2.91 11.21
CA ILE A 37 4.08 3.07 12.06
C ILE A 37 3.40 1.73 12.32
N ILE A 38 3.19 0.92 11.28
CA ILE A 38 2.54 -0.38 11.42
C ILE A 38 3.36 -1.28 12.34
N LYS A 39 4.68 -1.34 12.13
CA LYS A 39 5.59 -2.12 12.96
C LYS A 39 5.47 -1.72 14.44
N GLU A 40 5.56 -0.41 14.72
CA GLU A 40 5.45 0.11 16.08
C GLU A 40 4.12 -0.29 16.74
N VAL A 41 3.00 -0.12 16.04
CA VAL A 41 1.66 -0.43 16.58
C VAL A 41 1.48 -1.93 16.81
N VAL A 42 1.94 -2.77 15.88
CA VAL A 42 1.85 -4.23 16.01
C VAL A 42 2.67 -4.72 17.20
N GLU A 43 3.91 -4.23 17.35
CA GLU A 43 4.79 -4.59 18.47
C GLU A 43 4.27 -4.08 19.82
N GLN A 44 3.57 -2.93 19.85
CA GLN A 44 2.93 -2.40 21.06
C GLN A 44 1.71 -3.21 21.49
N ASN A 45 0.89 -3.67 20.54
CA ASN A 45 -0.36 -4.39 20.83
C ASN A 45 -0.15 -5.89 21.07
N ILE A 46 0.82 -6.49 20.37
CA ILE A 46 1.11 -7.93 20.44
C ILE A 46 2.45 -8.09 21.16
N LEU A 47 2.37 -8.36 22.47
CA LEU A 47 3.54 -8.61 23.29
C LEU A 47 4.36 -9.77 22.74
N GLN A 48 5.69 -9.60 22.70
CA GLN A 48 6.62 -10.62 22.27
C GLN A 48 6.42 -11.90 23.12
N GLY A 49 6.10 -13.02 22.46
CA GLY A 49 5.82 -14.30 23.12
C GLY A 49 4.34 -14.56 23.43
N SER A 50 3.42 -13.66 23.07
CA SER A 50 1.98 -13.92 23.18
C SER A 50 1.59 -15.17 22.40
N ALA A 51 0.87 -16.08 23.06
CA ALA A 51 0.27 -17.23 22.43
C ALA A 51 -0.98 -16.84 21.65
N TYR A 52 -1.26 -17.56 20.57
CA TYR A 52 -2.51 -17.42 19.82
C TYR A 52 -3.68 -17.78 20.72
N LEU A 53 -4.64 -16.86 20.82
CA LEU A 53 -5.90 -17.12 21.49
C LEU A 53 -7.02 -16.48 20.68
N HIS A 54 -7.91 -17.32 20.14
CA HIS A 54 -8.96 -16.88 19.21
C HIS A 54 -9.80 -15.71 19.75
N SER A 55 -10.15 -15.74 21.04
CA SER A 55 -10.92 -14.68 21.70
C SER A 55 -10.21 -13.32 21.77
N ARG A 56 -8.88 -13.27 21.69
CA ARG A 56 -8.10 -12.02 21.74
C ARG A 56 -7.88 -11.39 20.37
N ILE A 57 -8.02 -12.16 19.29
CA ILE A 57 -7.70 -11.69 17.93
C ILE A 57 -8.56 -10.49 17.54
N SER A 58 -9.87 -10.54 17.82
CA SER A 58 -10.75 -9.43 17.49
C SER A 58 -10.32 -8.13 18.20
N ASN A 59 -9.94 -8.24 19.48
CA ASN A 59 -9.47 -7.09 20.25
C ASN A 59 -8.14 -6.55 19.72
N TRP A 60 -7.18 -7.43 19.43
CA TRP A 60 -5.90 -7.01 18.84
C TRP A 60 -6.10 -6.37 17.47
N ASN A 61 -6.94 -6.96 16.61
CA ASN A 61 -7.23 -6.43 15.28
C ASN A 61 -7.83 -5.02 15.38
N ASN A 62 -8.90 -4.85 16.18
CA ASN A 62 -9.52 -3.54 16.39
C ASN A 62 -8.55 -2.50 16.95
N SER A 63 -7.71 -2.89 17.92
CA SER A 63 -6.73 -1.99 18.52
C SER A 63 -5.65 -1.57 17.52
N ILE A 64 -5.12 -2.52 16.74
CA ILE A 64 -4.12 -2.26 15.70
C ILE A 64 -4.69 -1.35 14.61
N VAL A 65 -5.87 -1.67 14.07
CA VAL A 65 -6.55 -0.87 13.03
C VAL A 65 -6.72 0.56 13.52
N HIS A 66 -7.30 0.73 14.71
CA HIS A 66 -7.58 2.05 15.26
C HIS A 66 -6.28 2.85 15.48
N SER A 67 -5.28 2.27 16.15
CA SER A 67 -4.01 2.95 16.42
C SER A 67 -3.23 3.31 15.15
N VAL A 68 -3.27 2.46 14.12
CA VAL A 68 -2.64 2.77 12.83
C VAL A 68 -3.35 3.94 12.16
N VAL A 69 -4.69 3.91 12.06
CA VAL A 69 -5.47 4.99 11.47
C VAL A 69 -5.26 6.32 12.21
N GLU A 70 -5.23 6.29 13.54
CA GLU A 70 -5.00 7.46 14.38
C GLU A 70 -3.60 8.07 14.13
N LYS A 71 -2.54 7.26 14.15
CA LYS A 71 -1.17 7.71 13.88
C LYS A 71 -1.02 8.26 12.47
N LEU A 72 -1.64 7.61 11.47
CA LEU A 72 -1.61 8.06 10.08
C LEU A 72 -2.37 9.38 9.89
N SER A 73 -3.49 9.56 10.58
CA SER A 73 -4.24 10.81 10.60
C SER A 73 -3.43 11.96 11.24
N ALA A 74 -2.68 11.66 12.31
CA ALA A 74 -1.86 12.64 13.01
C ALA A 74 -0.65 13.15 12.19
N LEU A 75 -0.22 12.41 11.16
CA LEU A 75 0.89 12.83 10.31
C LEU A 75 0.60 14.09 9.48
N ASN A 76 -0.66 14.57 9.44
CA ASN A 76 -1.05 15.93 9.07
C ASN A 76 -0.32 16.56 7.86
N LYS A 77 0.12 15.75 6.89
CA LYS A 77 0.41 16.26 5.55
C LYS A 77 -0.93 16.75 5.01
N SER A 78 -1.00 18.01 4.61
CA SER A 78 -2.22 18.71 4.23
C SER A 78 -2.89 18.06 3.00
N PHE A 79 -3.60 16.97 3.24
CA PHE A 79 -4.45 16.32 2.28
C PHE A 79 -5.84 16.89 2.51
N LYS A 80 -6.21 17.90 1.70
CA LYS A 80 -7.57 18.46 1.68
C LYS A 80 -8.62 17.44 1.16
N TYR A 81 -8.17 16.23 0.87
CA TYR A 81 -8.92 15.03 0.55
C TYR A 81 -8.25 13.91 1.35
N ILE A 82 -8.87 13.42 2.43
CA ILE A 82 -8.47 12.13 3.00
C ILE A 82 -8.64 11.12 1.88
N GLY A 83 -7.52 10.79 1.27
CA GLY A 83 -7.42 9.69 0.37
C GLY A 83 -7.84 8.44 1.12
N ASN A 84 -8.87 7.74 0.65
CA ASN A 84 -9.42 6.57 1.32
C ASN A 84 -8.27 5.61 1.64
N GLN A 85 -7.88 5.55 2.91
CA GLN A 85 -6.86 4.63 3.35
C GLN A 85 -7.54 3.33 3.73
N LEU A 86 -7.39 2.33 2.88
CA LEU A 86 -7.86 1.00 3.20
C LEU A 86 -6.80 0.32 4.06
N PHE A 87 -7.26 -0.38 5.10
CA PHE A 87 -6.40 -1.11 6.01
C PHE A 87 -6.98 -2.51 6.24
N THR A 88 -6.16 -3.53 6.09
CA THR A 88 -6.52 -4.92 6.37
C THR A 88 -5.49 -5.54 7.29
N CYS A 89 -5.91 -6.00 8.47
CA CYS A 89 -5.09 -6.80 9.37
C CYS A 89 -5.62 -8.23 9.43
N THR A 90 -4.74 -9.19 9.13
CA THR A 90 -5.03 -10.62 9.13
C THR A 90 -4.12 -11.32 10.13
N ILE A 91 -4.70 -11.95 11.15
CA ILE A 91 -4.00 -12.68 12.20
C ILE A 91 -4.44 -14.14 12.16
N PHE A 92 -3.49 -15.07 12.09
CA PHE A 92 -3.79 -16.51 12.02
C PHE A 92 -2.73 -17.36 12.72
N GLU A 93 -3.16 -18.50 13.24
CA GLU A 93 -2.34 -19.43 14.01
C GLU A 93 -1.29 -20.12 13.14
N LYS A 94 -0.10 -20.36 13.70
CA LYS A 94 0.96 -21.20 13.11
C LYS A 94 0.67 -22.67 13.40
N ASN A 95 -0.20 -23.28 12.61
CA ASN A 95 -0.54 -24.70 12.73
C ASN A 95 0.00 -25.55 11.57
N GLY A 96 0.96 -25.03 10.80
CA GLY A 96 1.52 -25.70 9.62
C GLY A 96 0.67 -25.62 8.35
N ALA A 97 -0.50 -24.98 8.40
CA ALA A 97 -1.28 -24.67 7.21
C ALA A 97 -0.65 -23.52 6.39
N GLY A 98 -0.76 -23.62 5.07
CA GLY A 98 -0.40 -22.54 4.15
C GLY A 98 -1.53 -21.51 4.06
N ILE A 99 -1.16 -20.26 3.74
CA ILE A 99 -2.12 -19.19 3.44
C ILE A 99 -1.79 -18.59 2.07
N HIS A 100 -2.81 -18.39 1.25
CA HIS A 100 -2.68 -17.68 -0.01
C HIS A 100 -3.73 -16.56 -0.03
N ALA A 101 -3.26 -15.31 -0.09
CA ALA A 101 -4.10 -14.14 -0.19
C ALA A 101 -3.68 -13.35 -1.44
N THR A 102 -4.64 -13.07 -2.31
CA THR A 102 -4.44 -12.25 -3.50
C THR A 102 -5.36 -11.04 -3.40
N THR A 103 -4.79 -9.85 -3.57
CA THR A 103 -5.54 -8.59 -3.61
C THR A 103 -5.28 -7.92 -4.94
N THR A 104 -6.34 -7.64 -5.70
CA THR A 104 -6.26 -6.91 -6.97
C THR A 104 -6.83 -5.51 -6.77
N CYS A 105 -6.12 -4.49 -7.22
CA CYS A 105 -6.51 -3.08 -7.07
C CYS A 105 -6.42 -2.37 -8.42
N TYR A 106 -7.27 -1.37 -8.64
CA TYR A 106 -7.13 -0.40 -9.73
C TYR A 106 -6.73 0.94 -9.09
N TRP A 107 -5.60 1.52 -9.51
CA TRP A 107 -5.01 2.67 -8.84
C TRP A 107 -4.25 3.59 -9.81
N ASP A 108 -3.98 4.83 -9.39
CA ASP A 108 -3.12 5.79 -10.07
C ASP A 108 -1.65 5.60 -9.66
N ASN A 109 -0.79 5.20 -10.59
CA ASN A 109 0.64 4.96 -10.34
C ASN A 109 1.44 6.22 -9.92
N ASN A 110 0.88 7.41 -10.12
CA ASN A 110 1.57 8.66 -9.78
C ASN A 110 1.36 9.05 -8.31
N HIS A 111 0.20 8.74 -7.73
CA HIS A 111 -0.20 9.23 -6.41
C HIS A 111 -0.62 8.15 -5.42
N ASP A 112 -1.05 6.98 -5.88
CA ASP A 112 -1.46 5.87 -5.03
C ASP A 112 -0.26 4.99 -4.63
N GLY A 113 -0.43 4.26 -3.54
CA GLY A 113 0.56 3.29 -3.10
C GLY A 113 -0.03 2.26 -2.15
N SER A 114 0.69 1.16 -1.97
CA SER A 114 0.36 0.18 -0.94
C SER A 114 1.60 -0.30 -0.22
N THR A 115 1.37 -0.85 0.96
CA THR A 115 2.42 -1.48 1.71
C THR A 115 1.91 -2.67 2.51
N THR A 116 2.73 -3.71 2.56
CA THR A 116 2.48 -4.91 3.37
C THR A 116 3.57 -5.02 4.43
N TYR A 117 3.15 -5.17 5.68
CA TYR A 117 4.00 -5.53 6.80
C TYR A 117 3.61 -6.91 7.32
N ARG A 118 4.60 -7.78 7.46
CA ARG A 118 4.44 -9.12 8.04
C ARG A 118 5.24 -9.20 9.33
N HIS A 119 4.56 -9.61 10.40
CA HIS A 119 5.14 -9.87 11.70
C HIS A 119 4.93 -11.33 12.09
N ASP A 120 6.04 -11.97 12.47
CA ASP A 120 6.08 -13.38 12.80
C ASP A 120 6.32 -13.53 14.31
N THR A 121 5.37 -14.14 15.02
CA THR A 121 5.54 -14.50 16.42
C THR A 121 5.87 -15.99 16.56
N ASN A 122 6.01 -16.51 17.78
CA ASN A 122 6.18 -17.94 17.99
C ASN A 122 4.94 -18.76 17.62
N SER A 123 3.73 -18.20 17.74
CA SER A 123 2.46 -18.96 17.64
C SER A 123 1.51 -18.48 16.54
N MET A 124 1.72 -17.29 15.98
CA MET A 124 0.84 -16.69 14.97
C MET A 124 1.60 -15.85 13.96
N TYR A 125 1.01 -15.70 12.79
CA TYR A 125 1.39 -14.73 11.77
C TYR A 125 0.45 -13.54 11.82
N VAL A 126 1.01 -12.34 11.64
CA VAL A 126 0.26 -11.09 11.57
C VAL A 126 0.65 -10.41 10.26
N ILE A 127 -0.30 -10.26 9.35
CA ILE A 127 -0.10 -9.61 8.07
C ILE A 127 -0.98 -8.37 8.04
N VAL A 128 -0.38 -7.23 7.74
CA VAL A 128 -1.05 -5.95 7.66
C VAL A 128 -0.83 -5.37 6.27
N ASN A 129 -1.91 -5.06 5.57
CA ASN A 129 -1.90 -4.41 4.28
C ASN A 129 -2.53 -3.02 4.41
N VAL A 130 -1.89 -2.03 3.78
CA VAL A 130 -2.35 -0.65 3.76
C VAL A 130 -2.32 -0.14 2.34
N TRP A 131 -3.38 0.53 1.91
CA TRP A 131 -3.48 1.19 0.61
C TRP A 131 -3.74 2.67 0.85
N GLY A 132 -2.91 3.54 0.29
CA GLY A 132 -3.18 4.97 0.23
C GLY A 132 -3.65 5.34 -1.16
N LEU A 133 -4.88 5.83 -1.27
CA LEU A 133 -5.51 6.23 -2.53
C LEU A 133 -5.65 7.75 -2.55
N CYS A 134 -4.98 8.45 -3.45
CA CYS A 134 -5.17 9.87 -3.65
C CYS A 134 -6.42 10.11 -4.52
N VAL A 135 -7.43 10.76 -3.96
CA VAL A 135 -8.53 11.33 -4.76
C VAL A 135 -8.14 12.75 -5.16
N GLY A 136 -8.00 12.95 -6.47
CA GLY A 136 -7.66 14.23 -7.11
C GLY A 136 -8.81 15.23 -7.13
#